data_AF-A0A8J7RHK8-F1
#
_entry.id   AF-A0A8J7RHK8-F1
#
_cell.length_a   1.000
_cell.length_b   1.000
_cell.length_c   1.000
_cell.angle_alpha   90.00
_cell.angle_beta   90.00
_cell.angle_gamma   90.00
#
_symmetry.space_group_name_H-M   'P 1'
#
loop_
_entity.id
_entity.type
_entity.pdbx_description
1 polymer ?
#
loop_
_entity_poly.entity_id
_entity_poly.type
_entity_poly.pdbx_seq_one_letter_code
_entity_poly.pdbx_strand_id
1 'polypeptide(L)'
;MKIEVEKDIELYKICVPVMEETVEKSLKFVKDVHNKVYSKNVPHMYEFRLDCLHKSELSIENVEKIFKCDCEKIITVRWNWEEGTWNNEKESVLGCLDILKRAIDFNVNYIDIEHKNLKGVKQGLRDYRDNVHSNTKIIVSYHNFMKTDDYSILKNIIEEEFRYGDIAKIATSVCENMDNCNIFKACSEYKHNIIAIGMGKLGKIARVHGPQFGSILTFCTVSKEKASAPGQLHIDDLFEIWERYYR
;
A
#
# COMPACT_ATOMS: atom_id res chain seq x y z
N MET A 1 -22.73 0.65 32.35
CA MET A 1 -22.27 1.12 31.03
C MET A 1 -21.71 -0.10 30.31
N LYS A 2 -22.47 -0.72 29.39
CA LYS A 2 -21.93 -1.76 28.52
C LYS A 2 -21.14 -1.04 27.45
N ILE A 3 -19.82 -1.18 27.47
CA ILE A 3 -18.98 -0.77 26.35
C ILE A 3 -19.27 -1.79 25.26
N GLU A 4 -20.09 -1.43 24.28
CA GLU A 4 -20.18 -2.18 23.03
C GLU A 4 -18.86 -1.99 22.31
N VAL A 5 -17.99 -2.99 22.43
CA VAL A 5 -16.83 -3.12 21.54
C VAL A 5 -17.42 -3.55 20.20
N GLU A 6 -17.44 -2.64 19.22
CA GLU A 6 -17.72 -2.98 17.82
C GLU A 6 -16.89 -4.21 17.46
N LYS A 7 -17.56 -5.33 17.19
CA LYS A 7 -16.91 -6.58 16.76
C LYS A 7 -16.53 -6.51 15.28
N ASP A 8 -15.86 -5.44 14.87
CA ASP A 8 -15.39 -5.22 13.49
C ASP A 8 -14.08 -5.99 13.20
N ILE A 9 -13.90 -7.17 13.80
CA ILE A 9 -12.67 -7.97 13.65
C ILE A 9 -12.64 -8.75 12.33
N GLU A 10 -13.73 -8.70 11.55
CA GLU A 10 -13.75 -9.16 10.15
C GLU A 10 -13.05 -8.18 9.17
N LEU A 11 -12.61 -6.98 9.61
CA LEU A 11 -12.19 -5.90 8.71
C LEU A 11 -10.67 -5.71 8.44
N TYR A 12 -9.75 -6.39 9.16
CA TYR A 12 -8.33 -6.07 9.01
C TYR A 12 -7.71 -6.70 7.76
N LYS A 13 -7.53 -5.89 6.70
CA LYS A 13 -6.91 -6.34 5.46
C LYS A 13 -5.39 -6.44 5.58
N ILE A 14 -4.86 -7.50 5.00
CA ILE A 14 -3.41 -7.72 4.83
C ILE A 14 -3.08 -7.60 3.34
N CYS A 15 -2.10 -6.76 3.04
CA CYS A 15 -1.51 -6.63 1.73
C CYS A 15 -0.11 -7.23 1.69
N VAL A 16 0.16 -8.12 0.73
CA VAL A 16 1.49 -8.70 0.50
C VAL A 16 2.13 -8.06 -0.73
N PRO A 17 3.30 -7.42 -0.58
CA PRO A 17 4.06 -6.90 -1.72
C PRO A 17 4.57 -8.03 -2.61
N VAL A 18 4.41 -7.87 -3.92
CA VAL A 18 4.95 -8.71 -4.98
C VAL A 18 6.10 -7.94 -5.63
N MET A 19 7.33 -8.36 -5.34
CA MET A 19 8.58 -7.72 -5.80
C MET A 19 9.40 -8.66 -6.70
N GLU A 20 8.70 -9.43 -7.53
CA GLU A 20 9.34 -10.33 -8.47
C GLU A 20 9.80 -9.57 -9.71
N GLU A 21 10.84 -10.08 -10.37
CA GLU A 21 11.50 -9.37 -11.48
C GLU A 21 10.79 -9.56 -12.84
N THR A 22 9.83 -10.48 -12.92
CA THR A 22 9.05 -10.74 -14.16
C THR A 22 7.57 -10.88 -13.89
N VAL A 23 6.75 -10.63 -14.91
CA VAL A 23 5.29 -10.78 -14.83
C VAL A 23 4.92 -12.22 -14.50
N GLU A 24 5.56 -13.19 -15.16
CA GLU A 24 5.31 -14.61 -14.91
C GLU A 24 5.61 -15.01 -13.46
N LYS A 25 6.77 -14.60 -12.92
CA LYS A 25 7.13 -14.86 -11.52
C LYS A 25 6.15 -14.18 -10.55
N SER A 26 5.71 -12.96 -10.86
CA SER A 26 4.72 -12.23 -10.06
C SER A 26 3.38 -12.99 -9.98
N LEU A 27 2.87 -13.48 -11.11
CA LEU A 27 1.63 -14.26 -11.16
C LEU A 27 1.77 -15.61 -10.45
N LYS A 28 2.91 -16.28 -10.62
CA LYS A 28 3.22 -17.52 -9.91
C LYS A 28 3.28 -17.28 -8.39
N PHE A 29 3.94 -16.21 -7.95
CA PHE A 29 4.02 -15.83 -6.55
C PHE A 29 2.64 -15.67 -5.93
N VAL A 30 1.74 -14.91 -6.57
CA VAL A 30 0.36 -14.74 -6.08
C VAL A 30 -0.35 -16.09 -5.96
N LYS A 31 -0.25 -16.94 -6.99
CA LYS A 31 -0.85 -18.28 -6.97
C LYS A 31 -0.31 -19.14 -5.83
N ASP A 32 1.01 -19.18 -5.65
CA ASP A 32 1.66 -20.00 -4.64
C ASP A 32 1.31 -19.51 -3.22
N VAL A 33 1.27 -18.19 -3.02
CA VAL A 33 0.86 -17.59 -1.74
C VAL A 33 -0.62 -17.84 -1.46
N HIS A 34 -1.50 -17.70 -2.46
CA HIS A 34 -2.94 -17.90 -2.26
C HIS A 34 -3.30 -19.36 -1.96
N ASN A 35 -2.55 -20.32 -2.52
CA ASN A 35 -2.71 -21.74 -2.23
C ASN A 35 -2.13 -22.16 -0.87
N LYS A 36 -1.32 -21.31 -0.23
CA LYS A 36 -0.75 -21.58 1.08
C LYS A 36 -1.64 -20.97 2.16
N VAL A 37 -2.01 -21.79 3.14
CA VAL A 37 -2.74 -21.34 4.32
C VAL A 37 -1.74 -20.88 5.39
N TYR A 38 -1.90 -19.64 5.86
CA TYR A 38 -1.07 -18.99 6.88
C TYR A 38 -1.90 -18.76 8.14
N SER A 39 -1.59 -19.45 9.24
CA SER A 39 -2.40 -19.41 10.48
C SER A 39 -3.92 -19.43 10.20
N LYS A 40 -4.37 -20.40 9.37
CA LYS A 40 -5.77 -20.61 8.92
C LYS A 40 -6.38 -19.52 8.02
N ASN A 41 -5.60 -18.55 7.55
CA ASN A 41 -6.06 -17.47 6.69
C ASN A 41 -5.17 -17.35 5.43
N VAL A 42 -5.59 -16.51 4.49
CA VAL A 42 -4.82 -16.13 3.29
C VAL A 42 -4.70 -14.60 3.24
N PRO A 43 -3.71 -14.03 2.54
CA PRO A 43 -3.68 -12.59 2.32
C PRO A 43 -4.95 -12.11 1.61
N HIS A 44 -5.36 -10.88 1.92
CA HIS A 44 -6.55 -10.28 1.33
C HIS A 44 -6.23 -9.59 0.00
N MET A 45 -5.01 -9.07 -0.14
CA MET A 45 -4.60 -8.24 -1.28
C MET A 45 -3.12 -8.37 -1.57
N TYR A 46 -2.73 -8.01 -2.80
CA TYR A 46 -1.35 -7.99 -3.27
C TYR A 46 -0.97 -6.62 -3.82
N GLU A 47 0.21 -6.10 -3.46
CA GLU A 47 0.77 -4.89 -4.06
C GLU A 47 1.79 -5.29 -5.12
N PHE A 48 1.46 -5.11 -6.40
CA PHE A 48 2.41 -5.35 -7.48
C PHE A 48 3.34 -4.14 -7.62
N ARG A 49 4.61 -4.34 -7.24
CA ARG A 49 5.69 -3.36 -7.39
C ARG A 49 6.25 -3.46 -8.79
N LEU A 50 5.60 -2.77 -9.74
CA LEU A 50 6.01 -2.81 -11.14
C LEU A 50 7.41 -2.22 -11.35
N ASP A 51 7.86 -1.35 -10.45
CA ASP A 51 9.23 -0.85 -10.46
C ASP A 51 10.29 -1.96 -10.26
N CYS A 52 9.94 -3.07 -9.61
CA CYS A 52 10.83 -4.22 -9.42
C CYS A 52 10.95 -5.12 -10.66
N LEU A 53 10.09 -4.94 -11.66
CA LEU A 53 10.16 -5.71 -12.91
C LEU A 53 11.37 -5.28 -13.75
N HIS A 54 11.95 -6.22 -14.48
CA HIS A 54 12.93 -5.90 -15.53
C HIS A 54 12.30 -4.97 -16.57
N LYS A 55 13.07 -4.04 -17.12
CA LYS A 55 12.56 -3.07 -18.11
C LYS A 55 11.89 -3.73 -19.33
N SER A 56 12.36 -4.91 -19.73
CA SER A 56 11.77 -5.70 -20.83
C SER A 56 10.35 -6.19 -20.55
N GLU A 57 9.93 -6.23 -19.29
CA GLU A 57 8.61 -6.72 -18.87
C GLU A 57 7.54 -5.62 -18.84
N LEU A 58 7.95 -4.35 -18.97
CA LEU A 58 7.09 -3.18 -18.75
C LEU A 58 6.25 -2.76 -19.96
N SER A 59 6.22 -3.56 -21.03
CA SER A 59 5.27 -3.29 -22.11
C SER A 59 3.83 -3.40 -21.59
N ILE A 60 2.94 -2.56 -22.12
CA ILE A 60 1.54 -2.51 -21.71
C ILE A 60 0.90 -3.90 -21.81
N GLU A 61 1.10 -4.60 -22.93
CA GLU A 61 0.52 -5.92 -23.17
C GLU A 61 0.99 -6.97 -22.13
N ASN A 62 2.21 -6.83 -21.62
CA ASN A 62 2.75 -7.77 -20.66
C ASN A 62 2.20 -7.49 -19.25
N VAL A 63 2.22 -6.23 -18.80
CA VAL A 63 1.68 -5.86 -17.47
C VAL A 63 0.16 -6.02 -17.38
N GLU A 64 -0.57 -5.98 -18.50
CA GLU A 64 -2.00 -6.32 -18.53
C GLU A 64 -2.31 -7.71 -17.95
N LYS A 65 -1.38 -8.66 -18.03
CA LYS A 65 -1.56 -9.99 -17.43
C LYS A 65 -1.67 -9.89 -15.89
N ILE A 66 -0.95 -8.96 -15.26
CA ILE A 66 -1.09 -8.64 -13.84
C ILE A 66 -2.46 -8.04 -13.56
N PHE A 67 -2.92 -7.10 -14.40
CA PHE A 67 -4.20 -6.42 -14.18
C PHE A 67 -5.38 -7.41 -14.26
N LYS A 68 -5.30 -8.38 -15.18
CA LYS A 68 -6.27 -9.46 -15.38
C LYS A 68 -6.20 -10.58 -14.32
N CYS A 69 -5.16 -10.60 -13.47
CA CYS A 69 -5.01 -11.63 -12.44
C CYS A 69 -6.17 -11.55 -11.43
N ASP A 70 -6.78 -12.69 -11.10
CA ASP A 70 -7.92 -12.74 -10.19
C ASP A 70 -7.46 -12.66 -8.72
N CYS A 71 -7.29 -11.42 -8.24
CA CYS A 71 -6.99 -11.09 -6.85
C CYS A 71 -7.34 -9.61 -6.58
N GLU A 72 -7.56 -9.23 -5.31
CA GLU A 72 -7.57 -7.81 -4.94
C GLU A 72 -6.13 -7.29 -5.06
N LYS A 73 -5.92 -6.15 -5.73
CA LYS A 73 -4.58 -5.66 -6.04
C LYS A 73 -4.38 -4.15 -5.95
N ILE A 74 -3.18 -3.76 -5.53
CA ILE A 74 -2.64 -2.40 -5.66
C ILE A 74 -1.58 -2.43 -6.76
N ILE A 75 -1.70 -1.57 -7.76
CA ILE A 75 -0.64 -1.36 -8.75
C ILE A 75 0.22 -0.18 -8.29
N THR A 76 1.51 -0.42 -8.08
CA THR A 76 2.46 0.59 -7.60
C THR A 76 3.65 0.68 -8.54
N VAL A 77 4.01 1.91 -8.91
CA VAL A 77 5.28 2.25 -9.54
C VAL A 77 6.02 3.19 -8.59
N ARG A 78 6.95 2.64 -7.79
CA ARG A 78 7.70 3.41 -6.80
C ARG A 78 8.92 4.06 -7.43
N TRP A 79 9.07 5.37 -7.26
CA TRP A 79 10.17 6.16 -7.75
C TRP A 79 11.39 6.06 -6.83
N ASN A 80 12.59 6.26 -7.39
CA ASN A 80 13.83 6.18 -6.64
C ASN A 80 13.96 7.20 -5.49
N TRP A 81 13.26 8.33 -5.55
CA TRP A 81 13.25 9.33 -4.48
C TRP A 81 12.39 8.89 -3.27
N GLU A 82 11.63 7.80 -3.40
CA GLU A 82 10.93 7.10 -2.30
C GLU A 82 11.37 5.62 -2.18
N GLU A 83 12.66 5.35 -2.38
CA GLU A 83 13.30 4.02 -2.27
C GLU A 83 12.77 2.94 -3.25
N GLY A 84 12.10 3.37 -4.33
CA GLY A 84 11.79 2.50 -5.46
C GLY A 84 12.96 2.34 -6.43
N THR A 85 12.73 1.58 -7.50
CA THR A 85 13.74 1.35 -8.56
C THR A 85 13.42 2.09 -9.86
N TRP A 86 12.30 2.81 -9.92
CA TRP A 86 11.91 3.60 -11.10
C TRP A 86 12.70 4.92 -11.21
N ASN A 87 13.08 5.32 -12.44
CA ASN A 87 13.97 6.45 -12.71
C ASN A 87 13.25 7.70 -13.26
N ASN A 88 13.82 8.89 -13.04
CA ASN A 88 13.15 10.19 -13.22
C ASN A 88 13.29 10.81 -14.62
N GLU A 89 13.45 9.96 -15.64
CA GLU A 89 13.57 10.43 -17.02
C GLU A 89 12.18 10.80 -17.57
N LYS A 90 12.09 11.81 -18.44
CA LYS A 90 10.80 12.30 -18.96
C LYS A 90 9.98 11.19 -19.65
N GLU A 91 10.65 10.34 -20.43
CA GLU A 91 10.04 9.17 -21.07
C GLU A 91 9.52 8.15 -20.03
N SER A 92 10.21 8.05 -18.89
CA SER A 92 9.83 7.20 -17.77
C SER A 92 8.58 7.71 -17.03
N VAL A 93 8.38 9.03 -16.94
CA VAL A 93 7.13 9.63 -16.41
C VAL A 93 5.94 9.30 -17.29
N LEU A 94 6.09 9.45 -18.61
CA LEU A 94 5.02 9.11 -19.54
C LEU A 94 4.70 7.61 -19.50
N GLY A 95 5.73 6.74 -19.51
CA GLY A 95 5.54 5.30 -19.40
C GLY A 95 4.84 4.89 -18.10
N CYS A 96 5.22 5.48 -16.96
CA CYS A 96 4.53 5.25 -15.68
C CYS A 96 3.06 5.66 -15.74
N LEU A 97 2.77 6.85 -16.29
CA LEU A 97 1.40 7.33 -16.47
C LEU A 97 0.57 6.42 -17.39
N ASP A 98 1.15 5.95 -18.49
CA ASP A 98 0.47 5.06 -19.44
C ASP A 98 0.13 3.71 -18.78
N ILE A 99 1.05 3.15 -17.99
CA ILE A 99 0.81 1.95 -17.19
C ILE A 99 -0.32 2.15 -16.18
N LEU A 100 -0.31 3.26 -15.43
CA LEU A 100 -1.34 3.54 -14.42
C LEU A 100 -2.71 3.83 -15.04
N LYS A 101 -2.76 4.56 -16.15
CA LYS A 101 -4.00 4.76 -16.94
C LYS A 101 -4.52 3.43 -17.48
N ARG A 102 -3.64 2.57 -17.98
CA ARG A 102 -4.06 1.23 -18.42
C ARG A 102 -4.61 0.41 -17.26
N ALA A 103 -4.01 0.48 -16.07
CA ALA A 103 -4.54 -0.18 -14.89
C ALA A 103 -5.97 0.33 -14.55
N ILE A 104 -6.21 1.64 -14.68
CA ILE A 104 -7.53 2.26 -14.54
C ILE A 104 -8.52 1.71 -15.59
N ASP A 105 -8.12 1.56 -16.85
CA ASP A 105 -8.97 0.97 -17.91
C ASP A 105 -9.41 -0.45 -17.58
N PHE A 106 -8.54 -1.21 -16.92
CA PHE A 106 -8.82 -2.57 -16.46
C PHE A 106 -9.61 -2.62 -15.15
N ASN A 107 -9.95 -1.47 -14.57
CA ASN A 107 -10.71 -1.36 -13.35
C ASN A 107 -10.06 -2.14 -12.18
N VAL A 108 -8.72 -2.06 -12.08
CA VAL A 108 -7.99 -2.65 -10.94
C VAL A 108 -8.48 -2.02 -9.63
N ASN A 109 -8.33 -2.71 -8.51
CA ASN A 109 -8.89 -2.24 -7.24
C ASN A 109 -8.26 -0.91 -6.78
N TYR A 110 -6.92 -0.84 -6.82
CA TYR A 110 -6.19 0.36 -6.42
C TYR A 110 -4.98 0.63 -7.31
N ILE A 111 -4.67 1.91 -7.47
CA ILE A 111 -3.34 2.38 -7.90
C ILE A 111 -2.71 3.21 -6.79
N ASP A 112 -1.38 3.20 -6.68
CA ASP A 112 -0.61 4.06 -5.78
C ASP A 112 0.15 5.12 -6.60
N ILE A 113 -0.04 6.39 -6.23
CA ILE A 113 0.74 7.52 -6.73
C ILE A 113 1.36 8.29 -5.57
N GLU A 114 2.63 8.64 -5.70
CA GLU A 114 3.34 9.32 -4.62
C GLU A 114 2.91 10.77 -4.46
N HIS A 115 2.81 11.23 -3.22
CA HIS A 115 2.52 12.60 -2.82
C HIS A 115 3.51 13.59 -3.44
N LYS A 116 4.79 13.22 -3.54
CA LYS A 116 5.86 14.06 -4.12
C LYS A 116 5.74 14.28 -5.62
N ASN A 117 4.91 13.50 -6.33
CA ASN A 117 4.66 13.75 -7.76
C ASN A 117 4.06 15.13 -7.99
N LEU A 118 4.32 15.68 -9.17
CA LEU A 118 3.78 16.96 -9.60
C LEU A 118 2.24 16.97 -9.49
N LYS A 119 1.67 18.09 -9.05
CA LYS A 119 0.21 18.25 -8.90
C LYS A 119 -0.56 17.88 -10.17
N GLY A 120 -0.04 18.26 -11.35
CA GLY A 120 -0.65 17.92 -12.64
C GLY A 120 -0.67 16.43 -12.95
N VAL A 121 0.30 15.64 -12.47
CA VAL A 121 0.33 14.17 -12.62
C VAL A 121 -0.77 13.54 -11.76
N LYS A 122 -0.84 13.93 -10.48
CA LYS A 122 -1.84 13.44 -9.53
C LYS A 122 -3.26 13.81 -9.98
N GLN A 123 -3.48 15.08 -10.34
CA GLN A 123 -4.76 15.55 -10.85
C GLN A 123 -5.15 14.85 -12.17
N GLY A 124 -4.20 14.72 -13.10
CA GLY A 124 -4.47 14.13 -14.41
C GLY A 124 -4.90 12.66 -14.34
N LEU A 125 -4.37 11.87 -13.41
CA LEU A 125 -4.83 10.48 -13.20
C LEU A 125 -6.21 10.42 -12.57
N ARG A 126 -6.50 11.29 -11.60
CA ARG A 126 -7.84 11.39 -10.99
C ARG A 126 -8.88 11.79 -12.03
N ASP A 127 -8.60 12.81 -12.81
CA ASP A 127 -9.49 13.28 -13.88
C ASP A 127 -9.68 12.19 -14.94
N TYR A 128 -8.61 11.48 -15.31
CA TYR A 128 -8.70 10.37 -16.25
C TYR A 128 -9.62 9.26 -15.73
N ARG A 129 -9.44 8.81 -14.47
CA ARG A 129 -10.28 7.81 -13.79
C ARG A 129 -11.75 8.22 -13.80
N ASP A 130 -12.03 9.46 -13.43
CA ASP A 130 -13.39 10.01 -13.38
C ASP A 130 -14.03 10.04 -14.79
N ASN A 131 -13.26 10.46 -15.81
CA ASN A 131 -13.71 10.57 -17.21
C ASN A 131 -14.02 9.22 -17.87
N VAL A 132 -13.28 8.16 -17.54
CA VAL A 132 -13.55 6.80 -18.05
C VAL A 132 -14.51 6.00 -17.15
N HIS A 133 -15.06 6.63 -16.11
CA HIS A 133 -15.98 6.03 -15.14
C HIS A 133 -15.45 4.72 -14.51
N SER A 134 -14.15 4.66 -14.25
CA SER A 134 -13.53 3.51 -13.59
C SER A 134 -13.79 3.53 -12.09
N ASN A 135 -13.92 2.36 -11.47
CA ASN A 135 -14.08 2.20 -10.02
C ASN A 135 -12.72 2.05 -9.31
N THR A 136 -11.61 2.13 -10.04
CA THR A 136 -10.27 2.11 -9.46
C THR A 136 -10.11 3.23 -8.43
N LYS A 137 -9.73 2.85 -7.21
CA LYS A 137 -9.42 3.80 -6.14
C LYS A 137 -7.97 4.26 -6.23
N ILE A 138 -7.72 5.53 -5.98
CA ILE A 138 -6.38 6.13 -6.02
C ILE A 138 -5.87 6.29 -4.60
N ILE A 139 -4.77 5.62 -4.29
CA ILE A 139 -3.97 5.85 -3.08
C ILE A 139 -2.95 6.94 -3.41
N VAL A 140 -2.92 8.01 -2.63
CA VAL A 140 -1.82 8.97 -2.68
C VAL A 140 -0.91 8.71 -1.48
N SER A 141 0.38 8.47 -1.73
CA SER A 141 1.30 7.97 -0.69
C SER A 141 2.49 8.87 -0.41
N TYR A 142 2.76 9.08 0.87
CA TYR A 142 3.90 9.82 1.39
C TYR A 142 4.83 8.89 2.18
N HIS A 143 6.12 8.95 1.85
CA HIS A 143 7.16 8.19 2.55
C HIS A 143 8.19 9.13 3.20
N ASN A 144 8.39 8.98 4.51
CA ASN A 144 9.47 9.63 5.26
C ASN A 144 10.38 8.57 5.90
N PHE A 145 11.49 8.28 5.22
CA PHE A 145 12.47 7.29 5.68
C PHE A 145 13.37 7.79 6.82
N MET A 146 13.33 9.09 7.15
CA MET A 146 14.18 9.68 8.17
C MET A 146 13.55 9.67 9.56
N LYS A 147 12.26 10.00 9.65
CA LYS A 147 11.53 10.13 10.92
C LYS A 147 10.02 10.08 10.73
N THR A 148 9.30 10.11 11.84
CA THR A 148 7.88 10.42 11.90
C THR A 148 7.73 11.91 12.15
N ASP A 149 7.03 12.61 11.26
CA ASP A 149 6.75 14.03 11.47
C ASP A 149 5.72 14.26 12.58
N ASP A 150 5.70 15.49 13.10
CA ASP A 150 4.67 15.90 14.05
C ASP A 150 3.28 15.74 13.42
N TYR A 151 2.29 15.43 14.27
CA TYR A 151 0.93 15.17 13.81
C TYR A 151 0.34 16.31 12.96
N SER A 152 0.64 17.58 13.27
CA SER A 152 0.16 18.72 12.48
C SER A 152 0.69 18.72 11.04
N ILE A 153 1.92 18.26 10.83
CA ILE A 153 2.54 18.13 9.50
C ILE A 153 1.91 16.94 8.78
N LEU A 154 1.81 15.79 9.44
CA LEU A 154 1.16 14.60 8.87
C LEU A 154 -0.28 14.90 8.45
N LYS A 155 -1.02 15.66 9.28
CA LYS A 155 -2.37 16.12 8.98
C LYS A 155 -2.42 16.90 7.67
N ASN A 156 -1.55 17.90 7.51
CA ASN A 156 -1.51 18.69 6.28
C ASN A 156 -1.19 17.85 5.04
N ILE A 157 -0.29 16.88 5.17
CA ILE A 157 0.05 15.94 4.09
C ILE A 157 -1.18 15.12 3.72
N ILE A 158 -1.83 14.50 4.70
CA ILE A 158 -3.03 13.67 4.51
C ILE A 158 -4.17 14.45 3.84
N GLU A 159 -4.43 15.68 4.29
CA GLU A 159 -5.44 16.55 3.67
C GLU A 159 -5.10 16.92 2.23
N GLU A 160 -3.80 17.04 1.88
CA GLU A 160 -3.39 17.24 0.50
C GLU A 160 -3.52 15.95 -0.33
N GLU A 161 -3.22 14.79 0.24
CA GLU A 161 -3.41 13.49 -0.42
C GLU A 161 -4.87 13.28 -0.83
N PHE A 162 -5.83 13.59 0.05
CA PHE A 162 -7.27 13.48 -0.24
C PHE A 162 -7.78 14.43 -1.34
N ARG A 163 -7.02 15.46 -1.72
CA ARG A 163 -7.40 16.30 -2.87
C ARG A 163 -7.21 15.57 -4.20
N TYR A 164 -6.33 14.57 -4.24
CA TYR A 164 -5.98 13.87 -5.47
C TYR A 164 -6.30 12.37 -5.45
N GLY A 165 -6.54 11.79 -4.27
CA GLY A 165 -6.84 10.38 -4.10
C GLY A 165 -8.07 10.12 -3.24
N ASP A 166 -8.50 8.87 -3.25
CA ASP A 166 -9.59 8.37 -2.42
C ASP A 166 -9.08 7.88 -1.05
N ILE A 167 -7.79 7.53 -0.97
CA ILE A 167 -7.12 7.01 0.23
C ILE A 167 -5.78 7.73 0.43
N ALA A 168 -5.54 8.21 1.65
CA ALA A 168 -4.25 8.73 2.08
C ALA A 168 -3.34 7.61 2.58
N LYS A 169 -2.04 7.64 2.29
CA LYS A 169 -1.07 6.64 2.77
C LYS A 169 0.16 7.33 3.31
N ILE A 170 0.42 7.17 4.60
CA ILE A 170 1.67 7.64 5.23
C ILE A 170 2.51 6.45 5.67
N ALA A 171 3.79 6.46 5.32
CA ALA A 171 4.78 5.50 5.79
C ALA A 171 6.00 6.25 6.33
N THR A 172 6.24 6.16 7.64
CA THR A 172 7.25 6.99 8.30
C THR A 172 8.16 6.15 9.21
N SER A 173 9.45 6.50 9.28
CA SER A 173 10.41 5.84 10.17
C SER A 173 10.16 6.21 11.62
N VAL A 174 9.95 5.19 12.46
CA VAL A 174 9.72 5.37 13.90
C VAL A 174 11.06 5.33 14.62
N CYS A 175 11.51 6.49 15.06
CA CYS A 175 12.79 6.71 15.74
C CYS A 175 12.67 6.52 17.25
N GLU A 176 11.48 6.78 17.82
CA GLU A 176 11.16 6.54 19.22
C GLU A 176 9.73 6.02 19.40
N ASN A 177 9.41 5.43 20.55
CA ASN A 177 8.08 4.82 20.76
C ASN A 177 6.93 5.83 20.63
N MET A 178 7.18 7.09 21.04
CA MET A 178 6.17 8.16 21.02
C MET A 178 5.75 8.56 19.60
N ASP A 179 6.61 8.36 18.60
CA ASP A 179 6.27 8.59 17.19
C ASP A 179 5.02 7.81 16.75
N ASN A 180 4.84 6.59 17.28
CA ASN A 180 3.65 5.78 16.97
C ASN A 180 2.35 6.47 17.41
N CYS A 181 2.37 7.34 18.43
CA CYS A 181 1.19 8.09 18.84
C CYS A 181 0.70 9.02 17.72
N ASN A 182 1.60 9.63 16.95
CA ASN A 182 1.23 10.46 15.80
C ASN A 182 0.58 9.61 14.70
N ILE A 183 1.10 8.40 14.45
CA ILE A 183 0.55 7.45 13.48
C ILE A 183 -0.84 6.99 13.91
N PHE A 184 -1.02 6.56 15.17
CA PHE A 184 -2.33 6.13 15.69
C PHE A 184 -3.35 7.27 15.70
N LYS A 185 -2.91 8.50 16.01
CA LYS A 185 -3.77 9.67 15.92
C LYS A 185 -4.25 9.92 14.49
N ALA A 186 -3.38 9.74 13.49
CA ALA A 186 -3.77 9.82 12.08
C ALA A 186 -4.77 8.72 11.71
N CYS A 187 -4.54 7.46 12.12
CA CYS A 187 -5.50 6.38 11.92
C CYS A 187 -6.89 6.74 12.46
N SER A 188 -6.94 7.23 13.70
CA SER A 188 -8.19 7.51 14.43
C SER A 188 -8.97 8.67 13.81
N GLU A 189 -8.28 9.76 13.44
CA GLU A 189 -8.92 10.93 12.83
C GLU A 189 -9.45 10.64 11.41
N TYR A 190 -8.76 9.79 10.65
CA TYR A 190 -9.09 9.46 9.26
C TYR A 190 -9.60 8.03 9.08
N LYS A 191 -10.32 7.51 10.09
CA LYS A 191 -10.80 6.12 10.17
C LYS A 191 -11.41 5.67 8.84
N HIS A 192 -10.97 4.51 8.36
CA HIS A 192 -11.42 3.85 7.12
C HIS A 192 -11.03 4.50 5.79
N ASN A 193 -10.25 5.59 5.78
CA ASN A 193 -9.77 6.24 4.55
C ASN A 193 -8.24 6.43 4.51
N ILE A 194 -7.50 5.79 5.42
CA ILE A 194 -6.05 5.95 5.55
C ILE A 194 -5.33 4.60 5.62
N ILE A 195 -4.11 4.56 5.09
CA ILE A 195 -3.12 3.53 5.34
C ILE A 195 -1.96 4.17 6.10
N ALA A 196 -1.77 3.83 7.37
CA ALA A 196 -0.69 4.43 8.16
C ALA A 196 0.30 3.36 8.63
N ILE A 197 1.57 3.55 8.29
CA ILE A 197 2.63 2.54 8.47
C ILE A 197 3.80 3.13 9.26
N GLY A 198 4.13 2.48 10.38
CA GLY A 198 5.40 2.69 11.07
C GLY A 198 6.50 1.80 10.49
N MET A 199 7.56 2.41 9.99
CA MET A 199 8.76 1.73 9.51
C MET A 199 9.78 1.54 10.63
N GLY A 200 10.62 0.52 10.48
CA GLY A 200 11.65 0.18 11.45
C GLY A 200 11.13 -0.69 12.61
N LYS A 201 12.05 -1.08 13.50
CA LYS A 201 11.76 -2.02 14.61
C LYS A 201 10.68 -1.49 15.55
N LEU A 202 10.73 -0.20 15.90
CA LEU A 202 9.77 0.44 16.80
C LEU A 202 8.40 0.68 16.13
N GLY A 203 8.36 0.76 14.80
CA GLY A 203 7.11 0.94 14.04
C GLY A 203 6.27 -0.32 13.85
N LYS A 204 6.78 -1.49 14.27
CA LYS A 204 6.02 -2.76 14.23
C LYS A 204 4.68 -2.66 14.97
N ILE A 205 4.63 -1.90 16.07
CA ILE A 205 3.39 -1.69 16.83
C ILE A 205 2.33 -0.99 15.98
N ALA A 206 2.70 0.04 15.20
CA ALA A 206 1.77 0.70 14.28
C ALA A 206 1.27 -0.26 13.18
N ARG A 207 2.12 -1.16 12.68
CA ARG A 207 1.70 -2.17 11.68
C ARG A 207 0.69 -3.18 12.21
N VAL A 208 0.81 -3.55 13.49
CA VAL A 208 -0.07 -4.52 14.15
C VAL A 208 -1.38 -3.88 14.59
N HIS A 209 -1.31 -2.70 15.21
CA HIS A 209 -2.46 -2.07 15.87
C HIS A 209 -3.13 -1.00 15.02
N GLY A 210 -2.43 -0.44 14.01
CA GLY A 210 -2.95 0.60 13.13
C GLY A 210 -4.35 0.29 12.57
N PRO A 211 -4.65 -0.95 12.15
CA PRO A 211 -6.00 -1.31 11.73
C PRO A 211 -7.09 -1.12 12.77
N GLN A 212 -6.80 -1.37 14.05
CA GLN A 212 -7.75 -1.12 15.15
C GLN A 212 -8.04 0.37 15.34
N PHE A 213 -7.04 1.21 15.05
CA PHE A 213 -7.19 2.66 15.13
C PHE A 213 -7.79 3.24 13.85
N GLY A 214 -8.04 2.45 12.79
CA GLY A 214 -8.71 2.93 11.57
C GLY A 214 -7.91 2.82 10.27
N SER A 215 -6.68 2.30 10.29
CA SER A 215 -5.94 2.01 9.04
C SER A 215 -6.64 0.90 8.25
N ILE A 216 -6.89 1.09 6.96
CA ILE A 216 -7.68 0.14 6.16
C ILE A 216 -6.95 -1.17 5.87
N LEU A 217 -5.63 -1.16 5.95
CA LEU A 217 -4.79 -2.34 5.77
C LEU A 217 -3.45 -2.17 6.48
N THR A 218 -2.71 -3.27 6.54
CA THR A 218 -1.28 -3.27 6.84
C THR A 218 -0.52 -4.14 5.84
N PHE A 219 0.79 -3.91 5.73
CA PHE A 219 1.66 -4.69 4.87
C PHE A 219 2.47 -5.71 5.67
N CYS A 220 2.48 -6.95 5.21
CA CYS A 220 3.30 -8.02 5.78
C CYS A 220 4.15 -8.69 4.70
N THR A 221 5.03 -9.60 5.12
CA THR A 221 5.75 -10.49 4.22
C THR A 221 5.35 -11.94 4.43
N VAL A 222 5.44 -12.73 3.37
CA VAL A 222 5.27 -14.19 3.37
C VAL A 222 6.61 -14.94 3.36
N SER A 223 7.72 -14.19 3.34
CA SER A 223 9.09 -14.69 3.40
C SER A 223 9.85 -13.97 4.50
N LYS A 224 10.56 -14.72 5.34
CA LYS A 224 11.40 -14.13 6.39
C LYS A 224 12.61 -13.36 5.85
N GLU A 225 12.97 -13.59 4.59
CA GLU A 225 14.16 -13.03 3.94
C GLU A 225 13.84 -11.88 2.97
N LYS A 226 12.61 -11.84 2.42
CA LYS A 226 12.20 -10.84 1.44
C LYS A 226 11.16 -9.90 2.06
N ALA A 227 11.61 -8.75 2.58
CA ALA A 227 10.74 -7.66 3.01
C ALA A 227 10.88 -6.47 2.06
N SER A 228 9.77 -5.82 1.73
CA SER A 228 9.74 -4.61 0.87
C SER A 228 10.06 -3.32 1.63
N ALA A 229 9.91 -3.33 2.95
CA ALA A 229 10.15 -2.16 3.80
C ALA A 229 10.58 -2.59 5.22
N PRO A 230 11.40 -1.77 5.92
CA PRO A 230 11.83 -2.07 7.28
C PRO A 230 10.65 -2.24 8.25
N GLY A 231 10.72 -3.29 9.06
CA GLY A 231 9.73 -3.57 10.11
C GLY A 231 8.52 -4.40 9.67
N GLN A 232 8.45 -4.89 8.43
CA GLN A 232 7.38 -5.83 8.03
C GLN A 232 7.43 -7.11 8.87
N LEU A 233 6.26 -7.53 9.36
CA LEU A 233 6.09 -8.78 10.09
C LEU A 233 5.82 -9.92 9.11
N HIS A 234 6.17 -11.15 9.49
CA HIS A 234 5.70 -12.32 8.77
C HIS A 234 4.19 -12.44 8.93
N ILE A 235 3.49 -12.90 7.89
CA ILE A 235 2.03 -12.99 7.88
C ILE A 235 1.49 -13.89 9.00
N ASP A 236 2.15 -15.02 9.28
CA ASP A 236 1.74 -15.94 10.37
C ASP A 236 1.79 -15.24 11.73
N ASP A 237 2.84 -14.46 12.01
CA ASP A 237 3.00 -13.73 13.28
C ASP A 237 1.86 -12.71 13.46
N LEU A 238 1.53 -12.00 12.37
CA LEU A 238 0.47 -10.99 12.39
C LEU A 238 -0.92 -11.62 12.62
N PHE A 239 -1.21 -12.72 11.92
CA PHE A 239 -2.45 -13.47 12.12
C PHE A 239 -2.56 -14.04 13.53
N GLU A 240 -1.48 -14.61 14.08
CA GLU A 240 -1.50 -15.15 15.45
C GLU A 240 -1.76 -14.05 16.47
N ILE A 241 -1.12 -12.88 16.33
CA ILE A 241 -1.38 -11.72 17.20
C ILE A 241 -2.85 -11.30 17.08
N TRP A 242 -3.39 -11.17 15.88
CA TRP A 242 -4.77 -10.74 15.71
C TRP A 242 -5.79 -11.76 16.20
N GLU A 243 -5.54 -13.06 15.98
CA GLU A 243 -6.38 -14.14 16.51
C GLU A 243 -6.35 -14.13 18.04
N ARG A 244 -5.19 -13.93 18.67
CA ARG A 244 -5.05 -13.99 20.12
C ARG A 244 -5.61 -12.79 20.87
N TYR A 245 -5.44 -11.58 20.31
CA TYR A 245 -5.78 -10.34 21.03
C TYR A 245 -7.10 -9.74 20.58
N TYR A 246 -7.59 -10.08 19.38
CA TYR A 246 -8.79 -9.44 18.82
C TYR A 246 -9.92 -10.40 18.49
N ARG A 247 -9.72 -11.72 18.46
CA ARG A 247 -10.81 -12.71 18.32
C ARG A 247 -11.06 -13.43 19.65
#